data_AF-A0A961Y894-F1
#
_entry.id   AF-A0A961Y894-F1
#
_cell.length_a   1.000
_cell.length_b   1.000
_cell.length_c   1.000
_cell.angle_alpha   90.00
_cell.angle_beta   90.00
_cell.angle_gamma   90.00
#
_symmetry.space_group_name_H-M   'P 1'
#
loop_
_entity.id
_entity.type
_entity.pdbx_description
1 polymer ?
#
loop_
_entity_poly.entity_id
_entity_poly.type
_entity_poly.pdbx_seq_one_letter_code
_entity_poly.pdbx_strand_id
1 'polypeptide(L)' 'MFDSLNRFGLPAKYAILYSAGAVIFLFIWNLIGIGSGEPMVYPIAVVLGAVWGAGKGYLRKKQGLTS' A
#
# COMPACT_ATOMS: atom_id res chain seq x y z
N MET A 1 15.15 4.09 5.85
CA MET A 1 15.20 3.81 4.38
C MET A 1 14.07 4.48 3.59
N PHE A 2 12.86 4.64 4.13
CA PHE A 2 11.80 5.47 3.51
C PHE A 2 11.66 6.86 4.18
N ASP A 3 12.73 7.36 4.79
CA ASP A 3 12.69 8.63 5.55
C ASP A 3 12.39 9.83 4.66
N SER A 4 12.73 9.74 3.37
CA SER A 4 12.34 10.68 2.33
C SER A 4 10.82 10.82 2.19
N LEU A 5 10.04 9.80 2.57
CA LEU A 5 8.57 9.81 2.52
C LEU A 5 7.92 10.34 3.80
N ASN A 6 8.66 10.43 4.92
CA ASN A 6 8.13 11.00 6.16
C ASN A 6 7.79 12.50 5.99
N ARG A 7 8.40 13.19 5.02
CA ARG A 7 8.10 14.60 4.68
C ARG A 7 6.65 14.81 4.23
N PHE A 8 6.01 13.79 3.68
CA PHE A 8 4.61 13.83 3.22
C PHE A 8 3.63 13.40 4.33
N GLY A 9 4.14 13.03 5.51
CA GLY A 9 3.37 12.52 6.64
C GLY A 9 3.19 11.01 6.62
N LEU A 10 3.01 10.44 7.81
CA LEU A 10 2.77 9.02 8.03
C LEU A 10 1.67 8.43 7.11
N PRO A 11 0.47 9.02 6.97
CA PRO A 11 -0.55 8.48 6.08
C PRO A 11 -0.06 8.32 4.63
N ALA A 12 0.64 9.31 4.08
CA ALA A 12 1.14 9.27 2.71
C ALA A 12 2.24 8.22 2.52
N LYS A 13 3.17 8.10 3.47
CA LYS A 13 4.20 7.04 3.47
C LYS A 13 3.55 5.65 3.40
N TYR A 14 2.59 5.39 4.27
CA TYR A 14 1.95 4.07 4.32
C TYR A 14 1.05 3.83 3.10
N ALA A 15 0.40 4.86 2.54
CA ALA A 15 -0.34 4.74 1.29
C ALA A 15 0.55 4.25 0.13
N ILE A 16 1.72 4.85 -0.04
CA ILE A 16 2.67 4.47 -1.10
C ILE A 16 3.24 3.07 -0.89
N LEU A 17 3.57 2.72 0.35
CA LEU A 17 4.11 1.39 0.67
C LEU A 17 3.09 0.28 0.42
N TYR A 18 1.83 0.49 0.82
CA TYR A 18 0.79 -0.51 0.64
C TYR A 18 0.29 -0.56 -0.81
N SER A 19 0.31 0.54 -1.57
CA SER A 19 -0.04 0.51 -2.99
C SER A 19 0.98 -0.28 -3.80
N ALA A 20 2.28 -0.03 -3.59
CA ALA A 20 3.35 -0.81 -4.21
C ALA A 20 3.30 -2.28 -3.76
N GLY A 21 3.08 -2.51 -2.45
CA GLY A 21 2.93 -3.85 -1.89
C GLY A 21 1.76 -4.63 -2.48
N ALA A 22 0.62 -3.99 -2.73
CA ALA A 22 -0.56 -4.61 -3.32
C ALA A 22 -0.31 -5.09 -4.77
N VAL A 23 0.46 -4.34 -5.56
CA VAL A 23 0.86 -4.75 -6.92
C VAL A 23 1.78 -5.96 -6.88
N ILE A 24 2.79 -5.93 -6.01
CA ILE A 24 3.73 -7.06 -5.85
C ILE A 24 2.98 -8.30 -5.37
N PHE A 25 2.08 -8.13 -4.40
CA PHE A 25 1.24 -9.19 -3.88
C PHE A 25 0.38 -9.82 -4.98
N LEU A 26 -0.34 -9.01 -5.78
CA LEU A 26 -1.13 -9.52 -6.90
C LEU A 26 -0.29 -10.23 -7.96
N PHE A 27 0.91 -9.71 -8.25
CA PHE A 27 1.83 -10.36 -9.18
C PHE A 27 2.22 -11.76 -8.68
N ILE A 28 2.58 -11.89 -7.40
CA ILE A 28 2.88 -13.19 -6.78
C ILE A 28 1.63 -14.08 -6.76
N TRP A 29 0.45 -13.53 -6.47
CA TRP A 29 -0.82 -14.25 -6.43
C TRP A 29 -1.21 -14.83 -7.81
N ASN A 30 -0.91 -14.10 -8.89
CA ASN A 30 -1.05 -14.58 -10.25
C ASN A 30 -0.03 -15.68 -10.59
N LEU A 31 1.22 -15.56 -10.12
CA LEU A 31 2.24 -16.59 -10.34
C LEU A 31 1.89 -17.95 -9.72
N ILE A 32 1.18 -17.95 -8.58
CA ILE A 32 0.72 -19.17 -7.91
C ILE A 32 -0.64 -19.67 -8.40
N GLY A 33 -1.22 -19.05 -9.44
CA GLY A 33 -2.46 -19.48 -10.08
C GLY A 33 -3.74 -19.20 -9.28
N ILE A 34 -3.67 -18.38 -8.24
CA ILE A 34 -4.84 -18.02 -7.40
C ILE A 34 -5.43 -16.66 -7.84
N GLY A 35 -4.67 -15.86 -8.57
CA GLY A 35 -5.07 -14.52 -9.02
C GLY A 35 -5.85 -14.51 -10.33
N SER A 36 -6.54 -13.41 -10.60
CA SER A 36 -7.03 -13.12 -11.95
C SER A 36 -5.92 -12.43 -12.76
N GLY A 37 -5.62 -12.95 -13.95
CA GLY A 37 -4.72 -12.31 -14.91
C GLY A 37 -5.26 -11.01 -15.53
N GLU A 38 -6.47 -10.59 -15.13
CA GLU A 38 -7.13 -9.43 -15.71
C GLU A 38 -6.40 -8.11 -15.39
N PRO A 39 -6.03 -7.32 -16.41
CA PRO A 39 -5.31 -6.06 -16.22
C PRO A 39 -6.04 -5.06 -15.32
N MET A 40 -7.37 -5.11 -15.27
CA MET A 40 -8.20 -4.20 -14.45
C MET A 40 -8.01 -4.37 -12.94
N VAL A 41 -7.51 -5.53 -12.49
CA VAL A 41 -7.34 -5.80 -11.05
C VAL A 41 -6.16 -5.03 -10.47
N TYR A 42 -5.15 -4.69 -11.28
CA TYR A 42 -3.98 -3.95 -10.84
C TYR A 42 -4.30 -2.49 -10.41
N PRO A 43 -4.99 -1.66 -11.22
CA PRO A 43 -5.40 -0.32 -10.78
C PRO A 43 -6.28 -0.34 -9.52
N ILE A 44 -7.20 -1.28 -9.44
CA ILE A 44 -8.11 -1.42 -8.29
C ILE A 44 -7.30 -1.71 -7.02
N ALA A 45 -6.37 -2.67 -7.07
CA ALA A 45 -5.54 -3.01 -5.93
C ALA A 45 -4.57 -1.90 -5.52
N VAL A 46 -4.06 -1.11 -6.47
CA VAL A 46 -3.26 0.09 -6.17
C VAL A 46 -4.08 1.08 -5.35
N VAL A 47 -5.31 1.37 -5.77
CA VAL A 47 -6.20 2.31 -5.07
C VAL A 47 -6.58 1.78 -3.69
N LEU A 48 -7.00 0.51 -3.60
CA LEU A 48 -7.37 -0.12 -2.33
C LEU A 48 -6.18 -0.21 -1.36
N GLY A 49 -5.01 -0.59 -1.87
CA GLY A 49 -3.76 -0.60 -1.11
C GLY A 49 -3.39 0.79 -0.59
N ALA A 50 -3.51 1.82 -1.42
CA ALA A 50 -3.26 3.20 -1.01
C ALA A 50 -4.21 3.68 0.09
N VAL A 51 -5.51 3.42 -0.05
CA VAL A 51 -6.54 3.80 0.94
C VAL A 51 -6.29 3.08 2.26
N TRP A 52 -6.03 1.76 2.21
CA TRP A 52 -5.74 0.96 3.39
C TRP A 52 -4.45 1.41 4.10
N GLY A 53 -3.39 1.64 3.32
CA GLY A 53 -2.13 2.18 3.81
C GLY A 53 -2.28 3.54 4.46
N ALA A 54 -3.02 4.46 3.83
CA ALA A 54 -3.33 5.77 4.39
C ALA A 54 -4.06 5.66 5.73
N GLY A 55 -5.06 4.78 5.82
CA GLY A 55 -5.80 4.52 7.06
C GLY A 55 -4.90 3.98 8.18
N LYS A 56 -4.04 3.00 7.87
CA LYS A 56 -3.06 2.45 8.83
C LYS A 56 -2.04 3.51 9.28
N GLY A 57 -1.56 4.34 8.35
CA GLY A 57 -0.65 5.45 8.68
C GLY A 57 -1.31 6.53 9.54
N TYR A 58 -2.59 6.82 9.30
CA TYR A 58 -3.37 7.74 10.14
C TYR A 58 -3.60 7.19 11.55
N LEU A 59 -3.92 5.89 11.69
CA LEU A 59 -4.05 5.23 12.98
C LEU A 59 -2.72 5.25 13.76
N ARG A 60 -1.59 4.93 13.10
CA ARG A 60 -0.26 5.03 13.72
C ARG A 60 0.07 6.45 14.18
N LYS A 61 -0.27 7.46 13.36
CA LYS A 61 -0.13 8.87 13.74
C LYS A 61 -0.97 9.21 14.97
N LYS A 62 -2.22 8.73 15.06
CA LYS A 62 -3.07 8.90 16.26
C LYS A 62 -2.51 8.20 17.49
N GLN A 63 -1.81 7.08 17.33
CA GLN A 63 -1.18 6.33 18.41
C GLN A 63 0.20 6.89 18.83
N GLY A 64 0.66 7.99 18.22
CA GLY A 64 1.97 8.58 18.50
C GLY A 64 3.15 7.80 17.93
N LEU A 65 2.91 6.79 17.08
CA LEU A 65 3.95 6.03 16.41
C LEU A 65 4.45 6.83 15.20
N THR A 66 5.66 7.38 15.30
CA THR A 66 6.21 8.32 14.32
C THR A 66 7.12 7.70 13.25
N SER A 67 7.49 6.43 13.40
CA SER A 67 8.40 5.70 12.50
C SER A 67 7.78 4.43 11.93
#